data_AF-A0A8J6SKT3-F1
#
_entry.id   AF-A0A8J6SKT3-F1
#
_cell.length_a   1.000
_cell.length_b   1.000
_cell.length_c   1.000
_cell.angle_alpha   90.00
_cell.angle_beta   90.00
_cell.angle_gamma   90.00
#
_symmetry.space_group_name_H-M   'P 1'
#
loop_
_entity.id
_entity.type
_entity.pdbx_description
1 polymer ?
#
loop_
_entity_poly.entity_id
_entity_poly.type
_entity_poly.pdbx_seq_one_letter_code
_entity_poly.pdbx_strand_id
1 'polypeptide(L)'
;MTPQFKDLEALAQQEIELMPTLALALRSRQYQDAPLEEIFDLLESVTESFAAIAHTLPIQMQHSARKEIEFFVSLYLQRFHDALYQKKCYLAKAKVISC
;
A
#
# COMPACT_ATOMS: atom_id res chain seq x y z
N MET A 1 24.58 -20.21 24.70
CA MET A 1 23.27 -19.76 25.22
C MET A 1 22.32 -19.70 24.03
N THR A 2 21.32 -20.57 24.00
CA THR A 2 20.27 -20.54 22.97
C THR A 2 19.35 -19.35 23.28
N PRO A 3 19.12 -18.41 22.34
CA PRO A 3 18.20 -17.30 22.57
C PRO A 3 16.82 -17.86 22.90
N GLN A 4 16.21 -17.39 23.98
CA GLN A 4 14.88 -17.85 24.35
C GLN A 4 13.88 -17.26 23.36
N PHE A 5 12.80 -18.00 23.09
CA PHE A 5 11.77 -17.59 22.12
C PHE A 5 11.17 -16.21 22.44
N LYS A 6 11.16 -15.80 23.71
CA LYS A 6 10.74 -14.47 24.18
C LYS A 6 11.65 -13.34 23.68
N ASP A 7 12.95 -13.60 23.52
CA ASP A 7 13.89 -12.61 23.01
C ASP A 7 13.67 -12.39 21.50
N LEU A 8 13.27 -13.46 20.78
CA LEU A 8 12.88 -13.38 19.37
C LEU A 8 11.55 -12.65 19.15
N GLU A 9 10.58 -12.87 20.04
CA GLU A 9 9.29 -12.17 20.03
C GLU A 9 9.47 -10.65 20.23
N ALA A 10 10.30 -10.27 21.22
CA ALA A 10 10.63 -8.87 21.49
C ALA A 10 11.34 -8.20 20.30
N LEU A 11 12.28 -8.89 19.65
CA LEU A 11 12.96 -8.39 18.45
C LEU A 11 11.99 -8.20 17.28
N ALA A 12 11.06 -9.13 17.08
CA ALA A 12 10.03 -9.03 16.03
C ALA A 12 9.07 -7.84 16.30
N GLN A 13 8.65 -7.63 17.55
CA GLN A 13 7.84 -6.44 17.89
C GLN A 13 8.61 -5.12 17.68
N GLN A 14 9.90 -5.09 18.02
CA GLN A 14 10.72 -3.88 17.90
C GLN A 14 10.98 -3.49 16.44
N GLU A 15 11.16 -4.48 15.56
CA GLU A 15 11.35 -4.27 14.12
C GLU A 15 10.05 -3.80 13.44
N ILE A 16 8.89 -4.29 13.89
CA ILE A 16 7.56 -3.85 13.42
C ILE A 16 7.28 -2.38 13.77
N GLU A 17 7.74 -1.90 14.93
CA GLU A 17 7.51 -0.51 15.36
C GLU A 17 8.45 0.53 14.71
N LEU A 18 9.68 0.15 14.34
CA LEU A 18 10.68 1.08 13.79
C LEU A 18 10.76 1.14 12.26
N MET A 19 10.24 0.13 11.54
CA MET A 19 10.25 0.06 10.08
C MET A 19 9.00 0.53 9.30
N PRO A 20 7.89 1.08 9.84
CA PRO A 20 6.72 1.38 9.01
C PRO A 20 7.00 2.48 7.95
N THR A 21 7.59 3.60 8.35
CA THR A 21 7.68 4.80 7.48
C THR A 21 8.74 4.67 6.38
N LEU A 22 9.88 4.06 6.68
CA LEU A 22 10.92 3.77 5.69
C LEU A 22 10.47 2.68 4.71
N ALA A 23 9.78 1.64 5.20
CA ALA A 23 9.22 0.59 4.35
C ALA A 23 8.10 1.13 3.44
N LEU A 24 7.24 2.02 3.93
CA LEU A 24 6.18 2.64 3.12
C LEU A 24 6.75 3.52 2.01
N ALA A 25 7.78 4.34 2.28
CA ALA A 25 8.42 5.16 1.26
C ALA A 25 9.17 4.34 0.20
N LEU A 26 9.83 3.25 0.62
CA LEU A 26 10.44 2.27 -0.28
C LEU A 26 9.39 1.57 -1.15
N ARG A 27 8.25 1.18 -0.57
CA ARG A 27 7.14 0.58 -1.32
C ARG A 27 6.49 1.55 -2.29
N SER A 28 6.30 2.82 -1.93
CA SER A 28 5.81 3.83 -2.87
C SER A 28 6.72 3.97 -4.10
N ARG A 29 8.05 3.81 -3.94
CA ARG A 29 8.98 3.75 -5.07
C ARG A 29 8.83 2.47 -5.89
N GLN A 30 8.60 1.33 -5.25
CA GLN A 30 8.39 0.05 -5.95
C GLN A 30 7.17 0.10 -6.88
N TYR A 31 6.10 0.78 -6.47
CA TYR A 31 4.88 0.91 -7.27
C TYR A 31 4.80 2.22 -8.08
N GLN A 32 5.91 2.96 -8.19
CA GLN A 32 5.93 4.25 -8.89
C GLN A 32 5.60 4.11 -10.38
N ASP A 33 6.02 3.01 -11.01
CA ASP A 33 5.81 2.74 -12.43
C ASP A 33 4.71 1.69 -12.68
N ALA A 34 4.08 1.17 -11.62
CA ALA A 34 3.00 0.20 -11.74
C ALA A 34 1.74 0.85 -12.35
N PRO A 35 1.10 0.22 -13.36
CA PRO A 35 -0.19 0.67 -13.88
C PRO A 35 -1.27 0.62 -12.78
N LEU A 36 -2.30 1.45 -12.96
CA LEU A 36 -3.40 1.58 -12.00
C LEU A 36 -4.14 0.25 -11.82
N GLU A 37 -4.27 -0.52 -12.89
CA GLU A 37 -4.87 -1.85 -12.92
C GLU A 37 -4.10 -2.82 -12.01
N GLU A 38 -2.77 -2.83 -12.07
CA GLU A 38 -1.94 -3.72 -11.22
C GLU A 38 -2.06 -3.34 -9.74
N ILE A 39 -2.14 -2.04 -9.42
CA ILE A 39 -2.38 -1.57 -8.04
C ILE A 39 -3.76 -2.01 -7.56
N PHE A 40 -4.76 -2.01 -8.44
CA PHE A 40 -6.11 -2.46 -8.13
C PHE A 40 -6.17 -3.98 -7.90
N ASP A 41 -5.56 -4.78 -8.78
CA ASP A 41 -5.50 -6.24 -8.65
C ASP A 41 -4.79 -6.65 -7.35
N LEU A 42 -3.72 -5.95 -6.98
CA LEU A 42 -3.03 -6.14 -5.70
C LEU A 42 -3.93 -5.80 -4.51
N LEU A 43 -4.66 -4.69 -4.59
CA LEU A 43 -5.59 -4.29 -3.53
C LEU A 43 -6.70 -5.34 -3.35
N GLU A 44 -7.28 -5.82 -4.44
CA GLU A 44 -8.29 -6.88 -4.43
C GLU A 44 -7.73 -8.13 -3.75
N SER A 45 -6.60 -8.65 -4.25
CA SER A 45 -5.94 -9.84 -3.71
C SER A 45 -5.62 -9.74 -2.21
N VAL A 46 -5.07 -8.61 -1.75
CA VAL A 46 -4.74 -8.40 -0.33
C VAL A 46 -5.99 -8.30 0.53
N THR A 47 -7.04 -7.62 0.05
CA THR A 47 -8.30 -7.49 0.81
C THR A 47 -9.06 -8.82 0.91
N GLU A 48 -9.11 -9.61 -0.15
CA GLU A 48 -9.73 -10.94 -0.15
C GLU A 48 -8.98 -11.88 0.79
N SER A 49 -7.65 -11.92 0.66
CA SER A 49 -6.79 -12.73 1.53
C SER A 49 -6.98 -12.36 2.99
N PHE A 50 -6.98 -11.05 3.30
CA PHE A 50 -7.20 -10.57 4.65
C PHE A 50 -8.59 -10.93 5.15
N ALA A 51 -9.65 -10.78 4.35
CA ALA A 51 -11.01 -11.15 4.75
C ALA A 51 -11.12 -12.64 5.10
N ALA A 52 -10.41 -13.51 4.37
CA ALA A 52 -10.39 -14.95 4.61
C ALA A 52 -9.71 -15.32 5.94
N ILE A 53 -8.60 -14.67 6.30
CA ILE A 53 -7.77 -15.06 7.46
C ILE A 53 -7.87 -14.11 8.67
N ALA A 54 -8.55 -12.97 8.56
CA ALA A 54 -8.53 -11.94 9.60
C ALA A 54 -8.91 -12.47 10.99
N HIS A 55 -9.89 -13.36 11.05
CA HIS A 55 -10.39 -13.94 12.30
C HIS A 55 -9.40 -14.92 12.97
N THR A 56 -8.44 -15.46 12.22
CA THR A 56 -7.41 -16.37 12.74
C THR A 56 -6.11 -15.65 13.10
N LEU A 57 -5.93 -14.41 12.62
CA LEU A 57 -4.75 -13.61 12.87
C LEU A 57 -4.75 -12.98 14.27
N PRO A 58 -3.58 -12.87 14.93
CA PRO A 58 -3.41 -12.03 16.11
C PRO A 58 -3.80 -10.57 15.85
N ILE A 59 -4.34 -9.88 16.85
CA ILE A 59 -4.84 -8.48 16.74
C ILE A 59 -3.78 -7.54 16.14
N GLN A 60 -2.52 -7.69 16.54
CA GLN A 60 -1.43 -6.86 16.01
C GLN A 60 -1.18 -7.10 14.51
N MET A 61 -1.27 -8.35 14.05
CA MET A 61 -1.17 -8.68 12.62
C MET A 61 -2.38 -8.18 11.85
N GLN A 62 -3.58 -8.25 12.43
CA GLN A 62 -4.76 -7.63 11.81
C GLN A 62 -4.60 -6.11 11.65
N HIS A 63 -4.03 -5.44 12.65
CA HIS A 63 -3.77 -4.01 12.59
C HIS A 63 -2.72 -3.66 11.53
N SER A 64 -1.64 -4.45 11.44
CA SER A 64 -0.61 -4.28 10.41
C SER A 64 -1.19 -4.47 9.00
N ALA A 65 -1.95 -5.55 8.78
CA ALA A 65 -2.59 -5.81 7.48
C ALA A 65 -3.58 -4.71 7.08
N ARG A 66 -4.35 -4.15 8.04
CA ARG A 66 -5.21 -2.99 7.77
C ARG A 66 -4.43 -1.76 7.31
N LYS A 67 -3.30 -1.45 7.95
CA LYS A 67 -2.42 -0.34 7.53
C LYS A 67 -1.86 -0.54 6.12
N GLU A 68 -1.55 -1.78 5.76
CA GLU A 68 -1.07 -2.12 4.43
C GLU A 68 -2.17 -1.95 3.37
N ILE A 69 -3.40 -2.38 3.66
CA ILE A 69 -4.57 -2.11 2.79
C ILE A 69 -4.80 -0.61 2.64
N GLU A 70 -4.77 0.16 3.74
CA GLU A 70 -4.93 1.62 3.73
C GLU A 70 -3.85 2.31 2.88
N PHE A 71 -2.62 1.80 2.91
CA PHE A 71 -1.54 2.27 2.04
C PHE A 71 -1.88 2.08 0.56
N PHE A 72 -2.29 0.88 0.15
CA PHE A 72 -2.64 0.59 -1.25
C PHE A 72 -3.86 1.40 -1.72
N VAL A 73 -4.86 1.60 -0.86
CA VAL A 73 -6.00 2.49 -1.15
C VAL A 73 -5.53 3.92 -1.41
N SER A 74 -4.67 4.44 -0.53
CA SER A 74 -4.15 5.80 -0.66
C SER A 74 -3.32 5.98 -1.93
N LEU A 75 -2.49 4.99 -2.25
CA LEU A 75 -1.68 4.97 -3.46
C LEU A 75 -2.56 4.96 -4.73
N TYR A 76 -3.57 4.09 -4.76
CA TYR A 76 -4.51 4.00 -5.87
C TYR A 76 -5.25 5.33 -6.08
N LEU A 77 -5.81 5.92 -5.02
CA LEU A 77 -6.53 7.19 -5.11
C LEU A 77 -5.65 8.33 -5.60
N GLN A 78 -4.41 8.41 -5.10
CA GLN A 78 -3.45 9.41 -5.55
C GLN A 78 -3.18 9.27 -7.06
N ARG A 79 -2.84 8.06 -7.52
CA ARG A 79 -2.54 7.82 -8.94
C ARG A 79 -3.75 8.03 -9.84
N PHE A 80 -4.92 7.64 -9.38
CA PHE A 80 -6.18 7.84 -10.09
C PHE A 80 -6.46 9.34 -10.26
N HIS A 81 -6.26 10.13 -9.20
CA HIS A 81 -6.35 11.58 -9.28
C HIS A 81 -5.33 12.16 -10.28
N ASP A 82 -4.07 11.78 -10.21
CA ASP A 82 -3.02 12.25 -11.11
C ASP A 82 -3.37 11.96 -12.59
N ALA A 83 -3.84 10.75 -12.89
CA ALA A 83 -4.30 10.36 -14.22
C ALA A 83 -5.48 11.20 -14.72
N LEU A 84 -6.45 11.50 -13.83
CA LEU A 84 -7.58 12.36 -14.16
C LEU A 84 -7.16 13.82 -14.41
N TYR A 85 -6.24 14.36 -13.60
CA TYR A 85 -5.70 15.71 -13.80
C TYR A 85 -4.92 15.81 -15.11
N GLN A 86 -4.10 14.81 -15.42
CA GLN A 86 -3.34 14.76 -16.66
C GLN A 86 -4.29 14.74 -17.87
N LYS A 87 -5.34 13.92 -17.84
CA LYS A 87 -6.39 13.87 -18.88
C LYS A 87 -7.09 15.22 -19.07
N LYS A 88 -7.44 15.92 -17.98
CA LYS A 88 -8.05 17.26 -18.04
C LYS A 88 -7.12 18.29 -18.70
N CYS A 89 -5.82 18.26 -18.39
CA CYS A 89 -4.84 19.15 -19.00
C CYS A 89 -4.63 18.90 -20.50
N TYR A 90 -4.63 17.63 -20.94
CA TYR A 90 -4.56 17.29 -22.36
C TYR A 90 -5.80 17.76 -23.13
N LEU A 91 -6.99 17.57 -22.55
CA LEU A 91 -8.25 18.03 -23.16
C LEU A 91 -8.32 19.56 -23.25
N ALA A 92 -7.80 20.28 -22.24
CA ALA A 92 -7.73 21.74 -22.28
C ALA A 92 -6.78 22.25 -23.38
N LYS A 93 -5.61 21.63 -23.55
CA LYS A 93 -4.66 21.97 -24.62
C LYS A 93 -5.20 21.66 -26.02
N ALA A 94 -5.89 20.53 -26.18
CA ALA A 94 -6.52 20.17 -27.45
C ALA A 94 -7.60 21.18 -27.89
N LYS A 95 -8.30 21.79 -26.92
CA LYS A 95 -9.28 22.86 -27.19
C LYS A 95 -8.65 24.19 -27.60
N VAL A 96 -7.44 24.49 -27.14
CA VAL A 96 -6.74 25.76 -27.44
C VAL A 96 -6.09 25.75 -28.83
N ILE A 97 -5.80 24.58 -29.40
CA ILE A 97 -5.13 24.45 -30.71
C ILE A 97 -6.16 24.41 -31.87
N SER A 98 -7.46 24.45 -31.58
CA SER A 98 -8.55 24.36 -32.58
C SER A 98 -9.24 25.72 -32.89
N CYS A 99 -8.56 26.85 -32.67
CA CYS A 99 -9.04 28.18 -33.10
C CYS A 99 -8.15 28.75 -34.20
#